data_AF-A0A9P0B0Q1-F1
#
_entry.id   AF-A0A9P0B0Q1-F1
#
_cell.length_a   1.000
_cell.length_b   1.000
_cell.length_c   1.000
_cell.angle_alpha   90.00
_cell.angle_beta   90.00
_cell.angle_gamma   90.00
#
_symmetry.space_group_name_H-M   'P 1'
#
loop_
_entity.id
_entity.type
_entity.pdbx_description
1 polymer ?
#
loop_
_entity_poly.entity_id
_entity_poly.type
_entity_poly.pdbx_seq_one_letter_code
_entity_poly.pdbx_strand_id
1 'polypeptide(L)'
;MSKITERHLQRHNLKFRAVSTATLDRCEIYKKSCSTNFFTLEMASSGKFKPKTKELKKLTGDHDIKDCPHELNHKFIHQKIQNALEDKELVKVYSDKGERILIVPDRMPGKNIAGIWPKTEFRRLTNQAHVVTLKDRMALIEEAEQKKIQTQIESTQRKEQLFKSFVRQEAVRGSPLDTAESEAKMKNEGLLRRSYEMMIEEDQRVKEANRLILARKCHFVRNAQLAEKELIKKELLDEDHRLDLMMEQFRQQGYASEKLKIEEEEKNKQKTLEGVRRQLKEIEINKIVAAEKLEEESRIMLKLRQALQKAQIEEEEEKRQVQLKMRKDYAKSFEEVQMYKKKREEEQRIADMRISEFLRQKQEREEAREKEMAEQKHKKEIELARMGEANKKEADKLVQLDELNALKAMEDKEREWREKELAEALKEKQKREDLIQAREKQMDDIRRIKACNLAKEEDYFLKNNKIQKEQFEKDQKEKAAKQEDAHKFSRELLLQINEKEKQKIKEFADKFEEGRAQRLEAEMKERQVEEYLKNKIQKLRECNLPEAYIQDIQNQLKMK
;
A
#
# COMPACT_ATOMS: atom_id res chain seq x y z
N MET A 1 5.58 21.34 91.50
CA MET A 1 4.65 20.19 91.56
C MET A 1 5.15 19.18 90.54
N SER A 2 5.81 18.12 90.98
CA SER A 2 5.19 16.80 91.20
C SER A 2 4.68 16.22 89.87
N LYS A 3 5.43 15.30 89.26
CA LYS A 3 5.20 13.82 89.31
C LYS A 3 3.74 13.50 88.95
N ILE A 4 3.48 12.70 87.93
CA ILE A 4 3.54 11.23 87.94
C ILE A 4 3.44 10.82 86.44
N THR A 5 4.44 10.18 85.81
CA THR A 5 4.72 8.73 85.79
C THR A 5 3.48 7.92 85.33
N GLU A 6 3.51 6.91 84.48
CA GLU A 6 4.61 6.06 83.98
C GLU A 6 4.06 5.07 82.93
N ARG A 7 4.92 4.14 82.50
CA ARG A 7 4.63 2.79 81.96
C ARG A 7 4.31 2.71 80.46
N HIS A 8 4.98 1.89 79.64
CA HIS A 8 5.77 0.64 79.73
C HIS A 8 5.11 -0.35 78.73
N LEU A 9 5.78 -1.29 78.06
CA LEU A 9 7.21 -1.52 77.80
C LEU A 9 7.33 -2.62 76.71
N GLN A 10 8.51 -2.77 76.10
CA GLN A 10 9.11 -4.05 75.65
C GLN A 10 8.38 -4.99 74.65
N ARG A 11 9.09 -5.28 73.54
CA ARG A 11 9.69 -6.59 73.14
C ARG A 11 10.17 -6.41 71.69
N HIS A 12 11.46 -6.37 71.32
CA HIS A 12 12.63 -7.22 71.61
C HIS A 12 12.50 -8.67 71.10
N ASN A 13 13.55 -9.13 70.39
CA ASN A 13 13.88 -10.52 69.98
C ASN A 13 13.16 -11.08 68.74
N LEU A 14 13.77 -11.92 67.86
CA LEU A 14 15.17 -12.35 67.67
C LEU A 14 15.30 -13.17 66.35
N LYS A 15 16.55 -13.53 66.00
CA LYS A 15 17.02 -14.57 65.02
C LYS A 15 17.09 -14.14 63.55
N PHE A 16 18.28 -14.11 62.94
CA PHE A 16 19.25 -15.19 62.64
C PHE A 16 18.82 -16.11 61.48
N ARG A 17 19.47 -15.95 60.32
CA ARG A 17 20.09 -17.07 59.60
C ARG A 17 21.30 -16.58 58.80
N ALA A 18 22.47 -17.17 59.06
CA ALA A 18 23.71 -16.98 58.31
C ALA A 18 23.99 -18.23 57.44
N VAL A 19 25.22 -18.34 56.88
CA VAL A 19 25.73 -19.30 55.85
C VAL A 19 25.63 -18.65 54.46
N SER A 20 26.67 -17.98 53.93
CA SER A 20 27.88 -18.51 53.24
C SER A 20 27.54 -19.31 51.95
N THR A 21 28.30 -19.25 50.84
CA THR A 21 29.72 -18.98 50.60
C THR A 21 29.99 -18.11 49.35
N ALA A 22 31.25 -17.73 49.13
CA ALA A 22 31.74 -17.03 47.93
C ALA A 22 31.79 -17.92 46.67
N THR A 23 31.81 -17.30 45.48
CA THR A 23 32.95 -17.34 44.52
C THR A 23 32.76 -16.35 43.36
N LEU A 24 33.89 -15.95 42.76
CA LEU A 24 34.00 -15.33 41.42
C LEU A 24 33.50 -16.33 40.34
N ASP A 25 33.26 -16.01 39.07
CA ASP A 25 33.92 -15.03 38.21
C ASP A 25 33.05 -14.61 36.99
N ARG A 26 33.60 -13.75 36.12
CA ARG A 26 32.86 -12.95 35.12
C ARG A 26 33.24 -13.28 33.67
N CYS A 27 32.35 -13.90 32.88
CA CYS A 27 32.25 -13.73 31.40
C CYS A 27 31.11 -14.55 30.75
N GLU A 28 30.43 -13.96 29.75
CA GLU A 28 29.90 -14.53 28.48
C GLU A 28 28.80 -13.60 27.91
N ILE A 29 29.00 -12.93 26.77
CA ILE A 29 28.80 -13.38 25.37
C ILE A 29 27.30 -13.56 24.98
N TYR A 30 26.77 -12.57 24.25
CA TYR A 30 25.63 -12.70 23.32
C TYR A 30 26.22 -12.89 21.91
N LYS A 31 25.96 -13.95 21.11
CA LYS A 31 24.74 -14.59 20.57
C LYS A 31 24.03 -13.85 19.41
N LYS A 32 23.81 -14.63 18.34
CA LYS A 32 23.05 -14.44 17.07
C LYS A 32 23.80 -13.71 15.94
N SER A 33 24.06 -14.23 14.73
CA SER A 33 23.65 -15.40 13.89
C SER A 33 22.69 -15.09 12.73
N CYS A 34 22.91 -15.77 11.60
CA CYS A 34 22.20 -15.74 10.30
C CYS A 34 22.46 -14.50 9.41
N SER A 35 22.58 -14.55 8.08
CA SER A 35 23.01 -15.55 7.05
C SER A 35 22.31 -15.18 5.73
N THR A 36 23.03 -15.01 4.62
CA THR A 36 22.77 -15.66 3.31
C THR A 36 23.65 -15.09 2.17
N ASN A 37 24.11 -16.01 1.32
CA ASN A 37 24.56 -15.95 -0.09
C ASN A 37 25.42 -14.76 -0.58
N PHE A 38 26.68 -14.99 -0.97
CA PHE A 38 27.14 -15.56 -2.27
C PHE A 38 26.85 -14.69 -3.50
N PHE A 39 27.87 -13.98 -3.98
CA PHE A 39 28.13 -13.81 -5.42
C PHE A 39 29.65 -13.76 -5.68
N THR A 40 30.06 -14.17 -6.87
CA THR A 40 31.44 -14.48 -7.28
C THR A 40 32.22 -13.30 -7.85
N LEU A 41 33.56 -13.46 -7.92
CA LEU A 41 34.61 -12.87 -8.80
C LEU A 41 35.86 -12.54 -7.95
N GLU A 42 37.11 -12.78 -8.37
CA GLU A 42 37.66 -13.61 -9.46
C GLU A 42 39.15 -13.87 -9.14
N MET A 43 39.77 -14.91 -9.73
CA MET A 43 41.19 -15.22 -9.46
C MET A 43 42.14 -14.54 -10.45
N ALA A 44 43.23 -13.95 -9.93
CA ALA A 44 44.33 -13.44 -10.77
C ALA A 44 45.72 -13.90 -10.29
N SER A 45 46.23 -14.93 -10.96
CA SER A 45 47.65 -15.28 -11.19
C SER A 45 48.61 -15.54 -10.01
N SER A 46 49.21 -16.73 -10.05
CA SER A 46 50.30 -17.19 -9.18
C SER A 46 51.67 -16.56 -9.48
N GLY A 47 52.30 -15.95 -8.49
CA GLY A 47 53.73 -15.58 -8.50
C GLY A 47 54.59 -16.56 -7.69
N LYS A 48 55.30 -17.48 -8.37
CA LYS A 48 56.16 -18.49 -7.72
C LYS A 48 57.47 -17.87 -7.21
N PHE A 49 57.60 -17.61 -5.91
CA PHE A 49 58.91 -17.27 -5.31
C PHE A 49 59.58 -18.50 -4.72
N LYS A 50 60.71 -18.93 -5.33
CA LYS A 50 61.43 -20.15 -4.92
C LYS A 50 62.08 -19.97 -3.54
N PRO A 51 62.03 -20.97 -2.64
CA PRO A 51 62.86 -20.96 -1.45
C PRO A 51 64.33 -21.14 -1.86
N LYS A 52 65.18 -20.14 -1.62
CA LYS A 52 66.63 -20.35 -1.69
C LYS A 52 67.06 -21.16 -0.48
N THR A 53 67.33 -22.45 -0.72
CA THR A 53 68.19 -23.24 0.15
C THR A 53 69.49 -22.45 0.37
N LYS A 54 69.80 -22.11 1.62
CA LYS A 54 71.11 -21.59 1.96
C LYS A 54 72.10 -22.74 1.80
N GLU A 55 72.99 -22.62 0.83
CA GLU A 55 74.21 -23.42 0.80
C GLU A 55 74.90 -23.30 2.16
N LEU A 56 75.18 -24.44 2.78
CA LEU A 56 76.12 -24.52 3.89
C LEU A 56 77.49 -24.13 3.33
N LYS A 57 77.84 -22.84 3.47
CA LYS A 57 79.20 -22.38 3.21
C LYS A 57 80.12 -23.23 4.07
N LYS A 58 81.04 -23.96 3.42
CA LYS A 58 82.13 -24.67 4.09
C LYS A 58 82.78 -23.71 5.08
N LEU A 59 82.95 -24.14 6.33
CA LEU A 59 83.79 -23.42 7.29
C LEU A 59 85.20 -23.36 6.69
N THR A 60 85.66 -22.14 6.41
CA THR A 60 87.01 -21.89 5.90
C THR A 60 88.01 -22.20 7.00
N GLY A 61 88.73 -23.33 6.90
CA GLY A 61 89.74 -23.70 7.89
C GLY A 61 90.33 -25.10 7.73
N ASP A 62 89.53 -26.11 7.42
CA ASP A 62 90.02 -27.49 7.29
C ASP A 62 90.65 -27.73 5.90
N HIS A 63 91.96 -27.94 5.89
CA HIS A 63 92.79 -28.36 4.75
C HIS A 63 93.96 -29.19 5.29
N ASP A 64 94.44 -30.16 4.50
CA ASP A 64 95.48 -31.09 4.98
C ASP A 64 96.86 -30.43 4.96
N ILE A 65 97.78 -30.94 5.80
CA ILE A 65 99.10 -30.34 6.08
C ILE A 65 99.96 -30.10 4.82
N LYS A 66 99.68 -30.80 3.71
CA LYS A 66 100.37 -30.62 2.43
C LYS A 66 99.97 -29.33 1.68
N ASP A 67 98.83 -28.74 2.00
CA ASP A 67 98.23 -27.63 1.25
C ASP A 67 98.56 -26.25 1.84
N CYS A 68 99.22 -26.17 3.01
CA CYS A 68 99.56 -24.90 3.67
C CYS A 68 100.76 -25.01 4.62
N PRO A 69 101.99 -24.65 4.19
CA PRO A 69 103.21 -24.74 4.99
C PRO A 69 103.45 -23.50 5.86
N HIS A 70 102.42 -22.94 6.50
CA HIS A 70 102.57 -21.77 7.38
C HIS A 70 102.86 -22.20 8.83
N GLU A 71 104.03 -21.79 9.33
CA GLU A 71 104.44 -21.93 10.73
C GLU A 71 104.32 -20.60 11.48
N LEU A 72 103.96 -20.67 12.77
CA LEU A 72 104.09 -19.56 13.73
C LEU A 72 104.79 -20.11 14.97
N ASN A 73 105.88 -19.46 15.38
CA ASN A 73 106.78 -19.93 16.46
C ASN A 73 107.24 -21.40 16.27
N HIS A 74 107.63 -21.75 15.05
CA HIS A 74 108.17 -23.08 14.68
C HIS A 74 107.21 -24.27 14.91
N LYS A 75 105.90 -24.03 14.95
CA LYS A 75 104.85 -25.08 14.85
C LYS A 75 103.86 -24.72 13.74
N PHE A 76 103.37 -25.74 13.01
CA PHE A 76 102.40 -25.53 11.93
C PHE A 76 101.00 -25.19 12.47
N ILE A 77 100.40 -24.12 11.95
CA ILE A 77 99.19 -23.49 12.51
C ILE A 77 97.95 -24.41 12.44
N HIS A 78 98.00 -25.43 11.57
CA HIS A 78 96.88 -26.35 11.30
C HIS A 78 97.11 -27.77 11.85
N GLN A 79 98.14 -27.98 12.67
CA GLN A 79 98.42 -29.29 13.26
C GLN A 79 97.37 -29.64 14.34
N LYS A 80 96.49 -30.61 14.04
CA LYS A 80 95.55 -31.17 15.02
C LYS A 80 96.35 -31.92 16.09
N ILE A 81 96.29 -31.44 17.33
CA ILE A 81 96.89 -32.06 18.52
C ILE A 81 96.39 -33.51 18.60
N GLN A 82 97.29 -34.49 18.52
CA GLN A 82 96.88 -35.89 18.32
C GLN A 82 96.56 -36.58 19.64
N ASN A 83 97.12 -36.13 20.76
CA ASN A 83 96.78 -36.61 22.10
C ASN A 83 96.69 -35.45 23.11
N ALA A 84 95.69 -35.49 23.99
CA ALA A 84 95.39 -34.42 24.95
C ALA A 84 96.44 -34.19 26.07
N LEU A 85 97.60 -34.84 25.96
CA LEU A 85 98.73 -34.83 26.88
C LEU A 85 100.00 -34.15 26.29
N GLU A 86 99.99 -33.79 25.00
CA GLU A 86 101.07 -33.00 24.40
C GLU A 86 101.16 -31.61 25.06
N ASP A 87 102.38 -31.10 25.23
CA ASP A 87 102.74 -29.81 25.87
C ASP A 87 102.21 -29.60 27.33
N LYS A 88 102.05 -30.65 28.14
CA LYS A 88 101.71 -30.54 29.58
C LYS A 88 102.75 -31.19 30.50
N GLU A 89 103.06 -30.54 31.62
CA GLU A 89 103.97 -31.08 32.63
C GLU A 89 103.35 -32.25 33.41
N LEU A 90 104.12 -33.34 33.50
CA LEU A 90 103.74 -34.60 34.14
C LEU A 90 104.68 -34.88 35.32
N VAL A 91 104.13 -34.96 36.53
CA VAL A 91 104.90 -35.26 37.75
C VAL A 91 104.71 -36.73 38.14
N LYS A 92 105.81 -37.45 38.27
CA LYS A 92 105.84 -38.80 38.86
C LYS A 92 105.92 -38.72 40.38
N VAL A 93 104.99 -39.36 41.07
CA VAL A 93 105.01 -39.47 42.53
C VAL A 93 105.20 -40.94 42.93
N TYR A 94 106.22 -41.17 43.76
CA TYR A 94 106.55 -42.47 44.33
C TYR A 94 105.87 -42.63 45.70
N SER A 95 105.20 -43.75 45.91
CA SER A 95 104.61 -44.16 47.18
C SER A 95 104.67 -45.69 47.25
N ASP A 96 104.51 -46.27 48.45
CA ASP A 96 104.81 -47.68 48.77
C ASP A 96 104.00 -48.75 47.99
N LYS A 97 103.16 -48.32 47.03
CA LYS A 97 102.35 -49.16 46.14
C LYS A 97 102.56 -48.86 44.64
N GLY A 98 103.70 -48.26 44.27
CA GLY A 98 104.14 -48.07 42.88
C GLY A 98 103.91 -46.66 42.29
N GLU A 99 104.51 -46.40 41.13
CA GLU A 99 104.52 -45.10 40.46
C GLU A 99 103.12 -44.65 39.99
N ARG A 100 102.79 -43.37 40.19
CA ARG A 100 101.66 -42.69 39.55
C ARG A 100 102.12 -41.39 38.87
N ILE A 101 101.50 -41.09 37.72
CA ILE A 101 101.76 -39.87 36.93
C ILE A 101 100.55 -38.94 37.05
N LEU A 102 100.77 -37.68 37.42
CA LEU A 102 99.73 -36.65 37.53
C LEU A 102 100.04 -35.45 36.61
N ILE A 103 98.98 -34.85 36.05
CA ILE A 103 99.03 -33.69 35.16
C ILE A 103 98.81 -32.42 35.98
N VAL A 104 99.66 -31.40 35.81
CA VAL A 104 99.52 -30.12 36.53
C VAL A 104 98.65 -29.12 35.72
N PRO A 105 97.58 -28.53 36.30
CA PRO A 105 96.79 -27.49 35.64
C PRO A 105 97.50 -26.12 35.64
N ASP A 106 97.52 -25.46 34.48
CA ASP A 106 98.20 -24.18 34.28
C ASP A 106 97.35 -22.96 34.74
N ARG A 107 98.02 -21.89 35.21
CA ARG A 107 97.40 -20.74 35.91
C ARG A 107 97.20 -19.48 35.06
N MET A 108 97.62 -19.46 33.79
CA MET A 108 97.41 -18.30 32.88
C MET A 108 96.91 -18.71 31.48
N PRO A 109 95.60 -18.85 31.26
CA PRO A 109 95.03 -19.04 29.93
C PRO A 109 94.93 -17.69 29.20
N GLY A 110 95.89 -17.32 28.36
CA GLY A 110 95.77 -16.04 27.63
C GLY A 110 96.94 -15.51 26.81
N LYS A 111 98.12 -16.14 26.78
CA LYS A 111 99.09 -15.88 25.71
C LYS A 111 98.88 -16.88 24.57
N ASN A 112 98.81 -16.38 23.34
CA ASN A 112 98.74 -17.12 22.06
C ASN A 112 97.35 -17.58 21.56
N ILE A 113 96.30 -16.75 21.66
CA ILE A 113 95.13 -16.83 20.76
C ILE A 113 94.76 -15.43 20.24
N ALA A 114 95.31 -15.04 19.09
CA ALA A 114 94.92 -13.80 18.40
C ALA A 114 93.79 -14.08 17.39
N GLY A 115 92.54 -13.80 17.77
CA GLY A 115 91.37 -13.98 16.91
C GLY A 115 91.09 -12.76 16.02
N ILE A 116 90.85 -12.98 14.73
CA ILE A 116 90.43 -11.93 13.78
C ILE A 116 88.90 -11.83 13.78
N TRP A 117 88.33 -10.66 14.12
CA TRP A 117 86.88 -10.46 14.22
C TRP A 117 86.30 -9.72 13.00
N PRO A 118 85.10 -10.09 12.51
CA PRO A 118 84.39 -9.34 11.47
C PRO A 118 84.01 -7.92 11.93
N LYS A 119 84.08 -6.92 11.04
CA LYS A 119 83.69 -5.52 11.35
C LYS A 119 82.23 -5.38 11.81
N THR A 120 81.33 -6.27 11.38
CA THR A 120 79.93 -6.33 11.83
C THR A 120 79.81 -6.77 13.28
N GLU A 121 80.56 -7.80 13.68
CA GLU A 121 80.64 -8.31 15.05
C GLU A 121 81.30 -7.29 15.97
N PHE A 122 82.41 -6.66 15.52
CA PHE A 122 83.03 -5.56 16.25
C PHE A 122 82.06 -4.41 16.53
N ARG A 123 81.31 -3.96 15.51
CA ARG A 123 80.26 -2.92 15.66
C ARG A 123 79.11 -3.36 16.55
N ARG A 124 78.68 -4.61 16.48
CA ARG A 124 77.65 -5.16 17.37
C ARG A 124 78.12 -5.09 18.83
N LEU A 125 79.36 -5.52 19.10
CA LEU A 125 79.95 -5.49 20.44
C LEU A 125 80.19 -4.06 20.94
N THR A 126 80.64 -3.12 20.09
CA THR A 126 80.78 -1.71 20.51
C THR A 126 79.43 -1.06 20.80
N ASN A 127 78.39 -1.34 20.00
CA ASN A 127 77.04 -0.85 20.27
C ASN A 127 76.43 -1.49 21.53
N GLN A 128 76.74 -2.75 21.83
CA GLN A 128 76.31 -3.43 23.07
C GLN A 128 77.08 -2.96 24.31
N ALA A 129 78.34 -2.55 24.16
CA ALA A 129 79.16 -1.99 25.23
C ALA A 129 78.85 -0.51 25.52
N HIS A 130 78.16 0.20 24.62
CA HIS A 130 77.80 1.60 24.79
C HIS A 130 76.65 1.77 25.78
N VAL A 131 76.94 2.35 26.95
CA VAL A 131 75.95 2.60 28.01
C VAL A 131 75.10 3.82 27.65
N VAL A 132 73.94 3.57 27.04
CA VAL A 132 72.98 4.60 26.62
C VAL A 132 72.53 5.44 27.82
N THR A 133 72.85 6.74 27.83
CA THR A 133 72.46 7.66 28.91
C THR A 133 71.00 8.09 28.78
N LEU A 134 70.44 8.73 29.81
CA LEU A 134 69.08 9.26 29.77
C LEU A 134 68.86 10.27 28.63
N LYS A 135 69.88 11.09 28.30
CA LYS A 135 69.82 12.04 27.19
C LYS A 135 69.75 11.34 25.84
N ASP A 136 70.56 10.29 25.65
CA ASP A 136 70.59 9.52 24.40
C ASP A 136 69.27 8.76 24.19
N ARG A 137 68.63 8.29 25.27
CA ARG A 137 67.28 7.71 25.20
C ARG A 137 66.23 8.73 24.78
N MET A 138 66.28 9.95 25.30
CA MET A 138 65.36 11.02 24.90
C MET A 138 65.55 11.40 23.43
N ALA A 139 66.79 11.62 22.99
CA ALA A 139 67.09 11.90 21.58
C ALA A 139 66.63 10.77 20.64
N LEU A 140 66.80 9.50 21.03
CA LEU A 140 66.32 8.35 20.25
C LEU A 140 64.79 8.30 20.16
N ILE A 141 64.08 8.70 21.23
CA ILE A 141 62.61 8.82 21.23
C ILE A 141 62.17 9.96 20.32
N GLU A 142 62.78 11.14 20.45
CA GLU A 142 62.49 12.32 19.62
C GLU A 142 62.73 12.04 18.12
N GLU A 143 63.85 11.39 17.76
CA GLU A 143 64.10 10.94 16.39
C GLU A 143 63.07 9.92 15.89
N ALA A 144 62.63 8.99 16.75
CA ALA A 144 61.63 8.00 16.39
C ALA A 144 60.23 8.63 16.22
N GLU A 145 59.91 9.66 17.01
CA GLU A 145 58.70 10.46 16.88
C GLU A 145 58.73 11.31 15.62
N GLN A 146 59.84 11.99 15.31
CA GLN A 146 60.00 12.74 14.05
C GLN A 146 59.82 11.84 12.82
N LYS A 147 60.41 10.63 12.81
CA LYS A 147 60.23 9.65 11.71
C LYS A 147 58.79 9.13 11.60
N LYS A 148 58.09 8.94 12.73
CA LYS A 148 56.64 8.63 12.73
C LYS A 148 55.81 9.77 12.18
N ILE A 149 56.09 11.02 12.58
CA ILE A 149 55.40 12.22 12.10
C ILE A 149 55.61 12.40 10.59
N GLN A 150 56.84 12.25 10.09
CA GLN A 150 57.14 12.31 8.65
C GLN A 150 56.36 11.25 7.84
N THR A 151 56.44 9.98 8.24
CA THR A 151 55.72 8.90 7.56
C THR A 151 54.19 9.03 7.68
N GLN A 152 53.68 9.61 8.77
CA GLN A 152 52.27 9.94 8.93
C GLN A 152 51.85 11.09 8.00
N ILE A 153 52.66 12.15 7.86
CA ILE A 153 52.44 13.26 6.92
C ILE A 153 52.40 12.72 5.48
N GLU A 154 53.39 11.94 5.06
CA GLU A 154 53.42 11.30 3.74
C GLU A 154 52.18 10.41 3.49
N SER A 155 51.76 9.65 4.50
CA SER A 155 50.53 8.84 4.43
C SER A 155 49.28 9.70 4.27
N THR A 156 49.16 10.80 5.02
CA THR A 156 48.03 11.73 4.90
C THR A 156 48.00 12.44 3.55
N GLN A 157 49.15 12.92 3.05
CA GLN A 157 49.25 13.54 1.73
C GLN A 157 48.89 12.56 0.61
N ARG A 158 49.32 11.29 0.70
CA ARG A 158 48.94 10.25 -0.27
C ARG A 158 47.45 9.93 -0.20
N LYS A 159 46.85 9.88 0.99
CA LYS A 159 45.39 9.74 1.18
C LYS A 159 44.63 10.93 0.61
N GLU A 160 45.10 12.15 0.82
CA GLU A 160 44.51 13.35 0.23
C GLU A 160 44.61 13.39 -1.29
N GLN A 161 45.76 13.00 -1.87
CA GLN A 161 45.93 12.91 -3.32
C GLN A 161 44.98 11.89 -3.94
N LEU A 162 44.86 10.70 -3.32
CA LEU A 162 43.87 9.70 -3.72
C LEU A 162 42.45 10.25 -3.58
N PHE A 163 42.08 10.84 -2.44
CA PHE A 163 40.77 11.45 -2.23
C PHE A 163 40.45 12.53 -3.27
N LYS A 164 41.39 13.43 -3.56
CA LYS A 164 41.28 14.45 -4.61
C LYS A 164 41.10 13.83 -6.01
N SER A 165 41.70 12.68 -6.29
CA SER A 165 41.53 11.96 -7.57
C SER A 165 40.19 11.21 -7.69
N PHE A 166 39.60 10.76 -6.58
CA PHE A 166 38.26 10.16 -6.56
C PHE A 166 37.14 11.22 -6.60
N VAL A 167 37.31 12.33 -5.89
CA VAL A 167 36.30 13.41 -5.81
C VAL A 167 36.20 14.22 -7.11
N ARG A 168 37.23 14.25 -7.96
CA ARG A 168 37.24 14.97 -9.25
C ARG A 168 36.93 14.10 -10.48
N GLN A 169 36.24 12.97 -10.31
CA GLN A 169 35.63 12.26 -11.45
C GLN A 169 34.26 12.84 -11.81
N GLU A 170 34.18 14.18 -11.95
CA GLU A 170 33.07 14.78 -12.69
C GLU A 170 33.24 14.42 -14.17
N ALA A 171 32.18 13.92 -14.80
CA ALA A 171 32.25 13.48 -16.19
C ALA A 171 32.67 14.64 -17.10
N VAL A 172 33.77 14.46 -17.85
CA VAL A 172 34.24 15.47 -18.80
C VAL A 172 33.17 15.65 -19.87
N ARG A 173 32.77 16.91 -20.13
CA ARG A 173 31.67 17.24 -21.05
C ARG A 173 31.92 16.64 -22.44
N GLY A 174 30.98 15.82 -22.93
CA GLY A 174 31.12 15.07 -24.19
C GLY A 174 31.85 13.72 -24.08
N SER A 175 32.19 13.26 -22.88
CA SER A 175 32.66 11.88 -22.65
C SER A 175 31.50 10.87 -22.69
N PRO A 176 31.76 9.57 -22.94
CA PRO A 176 30.72 8.53 -22.86
C PRO A 176 30.04 8.46 -21.49
N LEU A 177 30.74 8.84 -20.42
CA LEU A 177 30.19 8.92 -19.08
C LEU A 177 29.21 10.10 -18.93
N ASP A 178 29.54 11.28 -19.47
CA ASP A 178 28.65 12.44 -19.49
C ASP A 178 27.38 12.16 -20.30
N THR A 179 27.48 11.46 -21.44
CA THR A 179 26.29 11.03 -22.19
C THR A 179 25.44 10.03 -21.41
N ALA A 180 26.05 9.06 -20.74
CA ALA A 180 25.32 8.07 -19.94
C ALA A 180 24.67 8.70 -18.70
N GLU A 181 25.35 9.63 -18.04
CA GLU A 181 24.81 10.43 -16.94
C GLU A 181 23.68 11.35 -17.40
N SER A 182 23.82 12.01 -18.56
CA SER A 182 22.78 12.87 -19.12
C SER A 182 21.54 12.08 -19.50
N GLU A 183 21.70 10.88 -20.08
CA GLU A 183 20.58 9.97 -20.32
C GLU A 183 19.94 9.47 -19.02
N ALA A 184 20.74 9.14 -18.01
CA ALA A 184 20.23 8.73 -16.70
C ALA A 184 19.48 9.87 -16.00
N LYS A 185 19.99 11.10 -16.08
CA LYS A 185 19.32 12.33 -15.60
C LYS A 185 17.99 12.53 -16.33
N MET A 186 17.97 12.50 -17.66
CA MET A 186 16.73 12.58 -18.47
C MET A 186 15.70 11.49 -18.12
N LYS A 187 16.14 10.24 -17.92
CA LYS A 187 15.26 9.12 -17.51
C LYS A 187 14.72 9.34 -16.09
N ASN A 188 15.55 9.80 -15.16
CA ASN A 188 15.16 10.11 -13.78
C ASN A 188 14.22 11.32 -13.72
N GLU A 189 14.48 12.38 -14.47
CA GLU A 189 13.61 13.56 -14.61
C GLU A 189 12.25 13.17 -15.22
N GLY A 190 12.24 12.31 -16.26
CA GLY A 190 11.02 11.75 -16.82
C GLY A 190 10.21 10.91 -15.81
N LEU A 191 10.89 10.13 -14.96
CA LEU A 191 10.27 9.34 -13.90
C LEU A 191 9.72 10.23 -12.78
N LEU A 192 10.48 11.24 -12.33
CA LEU A 192 10.04 12.25 -11.37
C LEU A 192 8.82 13.01 -11.91
N ARG A 193 8.87 13.49 -13.15
CA ARG A 193 7.75 14.17 -13.82
C ARG A 193 6.50 13.28 -13.86
N ARG A 194 6.64 12.01 -14.25
CA ARG A 194 5.51 11.05 -14.25
C ARG A 194 4.96 10.82 -12.84
N SER A 195 5.82 10.78 -11.82
CA SER A 195 5.41 10.66 -10.42
C SER A 195 4.62 11.90 -9.97
N TYR A 196 5.07 13.11 -10.31
CA TYR A 196 4.33 14.35 -10.04
C TYR A 196 3.00 14.41 -10.81
N GLU A 197 2.98 14.03 -12.08
CA GLU A 197 1.74 13.96 -12.88
C GLU A 197 0.74 12.97 -12.26
N MET A 198 1.21 11.80 -11.78
CA MET A 198 0.36 10.82 -11.07
C MET A 198 -0.16 11.36 -9.73
N MET A 199 0.66 12.06 -8.95
CA MET A 199 0.22 12.72 -7.71
C MET A 199 -0.85 13.79 -7.95
N ILE A 200 -0.75 14.52 -9.06
CA ILE A 200 -1.76 15.51 -9.46
C ILE A 200 -3.03 14.83 -10.01
N GLU A 201 -2.91 13.73 -10.76
CA GLU A 201 -4.06 12.94 -11.22
C GLU A 201 -4.83 12.25 -10.08
N GLU A 202 -4.20 12.06 -8.92
CA GLU A 202 -4.87 11.57 -7.71
C GLU A 202 -5.78 12.63 -7.04
N ASP A 203 -5.63 13.92 -7.35
CA ASP A 203 -6.52 14.99 -6.86
C ASP A 203 -7.97 14.77 -7.36
N GLN A 204 -8.93 14.94 -6.45
CA GLN A 204 -10.34 14.70 -6.70
C GLN A 204 -10.90 15.56 -7.85
N ARG A 205 -10.45 16.82 -8.00
CA ARG A 205 -10.87 17.72 -9.08
C ARG A 205 -10.36 17.22 -10.44
N VAL A 206 -9.16 16.64 -10.47
CA VAL A 206 -8.58 16.05 -11.69
C VAL A 206 -9.28 14.74 -12.05
N LYS A 207 -9.65 13.91 -11.05
CA LYS A 207 -10.49 12.73 -11.26
C LYS A 207 -11.88 13.08 -11.80
N GLU A 208 -12.49 14.15 -11.29
CA GLU A 208 -13.78 14.66 -11.79
C GLU A 208 -13.64 15.16 -13.23
N ALA A 209 -12.61 15.96 -13.54
CA ALA A 209 -12.31 16.36 -14.92
C ALA A 209 -12.11 15.15 -15.85
N ASN A 210 -11.37 14.13 -15.43
CA ASN A 210 -11.17 12.91 -16.20
C ASN A 210 -12.50 12.19 -16.49
N ARG A 211 -13.42 12.12 -15.51
CA ARG A 211 -14.76 11.54 -15.69
C ARG A 211 -15.61 12.33 -16.68
N LEU A 212 -15.61 13.67 -16.56
CA LEU A 212 -16.35 14.54 -17.48
C LEU A 212 -15.81 14.44 -18.91
N ILE A 213 -14.48 14.47 -19.09
CA ILE A 213 -13.82 14.29 -20.39
C ILE A 213 -14.20 12.93 -21.01
N LEU A 214 -14.21 11.84 -20.22
CA LEU A 214 -14.60 10.52 -20.71
C LEU A 214 -16.08 10.48 -21.12
N ALA A 215 -16.99 10.97 -20.29
CA ALA A 215 -18.41 11.05 -20.62
C ALA A 215 -18.66 11.88 -21.90
N ARG A 216 -17.90 12.98 -22.07
CA ARG A 216 -18.01 13.86 -23.23
C ARG A 216 -17.42 13.24 -24.50
N LYS A 217 -16.36 12.43 -24.40
CA LYS A 217 -15.87 11.57 -25.50
C LYS A 217 -16.94 10.55 -25.93
N CYS A 218 -17.58 9.87 -24.98
CA CYS A 218 -18.67 8.93 -25.29
C CYS A 218 -19.85 9.63 -25.99
N HIS A 219 -20.22 10.83 -25.56
CA HIS A 219 -21.28 11.64 -26.19
C HIS A 219 -20.90 12.07 -27.61
N PHE A 220 -19.65 12.46 -27.85
CA PHE A 220 -19.15 12.80 -29.18
C PHE A 220 -19.23 11.60 -30.15
N VAL A 221 -18.74 10.43 -29.73
CA VAL A 221 -18.81 9.19 -30.54
C VAL A 221 -20.27 8.80 -30.81
N ARG A 222 -21.14 8.86 -29.80
CA ARG A 222 -22.57 8.57 -29.96
C ARG A 222 -23.24 9.49 -30.98
N ASN A 223 -22.89 10.79 -30.98
CA ASN A 223 -23.46 11.74 -31.92
C ASN A 223 -22.97 11.50 -33.36
N ALA A 224 -21.69 11.13 -33.54
CA ALA A 224 -21.18 10.71 -34.84
C ALA A 224 -21.93 9.47 -35.36
N GLN A 225 -22.13 8.45 -34.52
CA GLN A 225 -22.90 7.24 -34.86
C GLN A 225 -24.38 7.52 -35.17
N LEU A 226 -25.00 8.51 -34.50
CA LEU A 226 -26.36 8.92 -34.81
C LEU A 226 -26.45 9.61 -36.18
N ALA A 227 -25.51 10.51 -36.50
CA ALA A 227 -25.43 11.16 -37.80
C ALA A 227 -25.16 10.15 -38.93
N GLU A 228 -24.25 9.19 -38.72
CA GLU A 228 -23.98 8.08 -39.64
C GLU A 228 -25.23 7.22 -39.86
N LYS A 229 -25.95 6.86 -38.79
CA LYS A 229 -27.22 6.12 -38.89
C LYS A 229 -28.33 6.89 -39.61
N GLU A 230 -28.37 8.21 -39.48
CA GLU A 230 -29.30 9.07 -40.22
C GLU A 230 -28.93 9.19 -41.70
N LEU A 231 -27.64 9.20 -42.04
CA LEU A 231 -27.15 9.16 -43.42
C LEU A 231 -27.53 7.83 -44.09
N ILE A 232 -27.19 6.70 -43.46
CA ILE A 232 -27.52 5.35 -43.95
C ILE A 232 -29.04 5.21 -44.18
N LYS A 233 -29.87 5.76 -43.29
CA LYS A 233 -31.34 5.77 -43.48
C LYS A 233 -31.78 6.54 -44.72
N LYS A 234 -31.14 7.67 -45.04
CA LYS A 234 -31.46 8.45 -46.24
C LYS A 234 -31.04 7.68 -47.49
N GLU A 235 -29.83 7.15 -47.50
CA GLU A 235 -29.31 6.34 -48.61
C GLU A 235 -30.19 5.10 -48.88
N LEU A 236 -30.68 4.43 -47.82
CA LEU A 236 -31.65 3.34 -47.95
C LEU A 236 -32.99 3.80 -48.52
N LEU A 237 -33.55 4.93 -48.06
CA LEU A 237 -34.80 5.47 -48.60
C LEU A 237 -34.69 5.91 -50.06
N ASP A 238 -33.56 6.48 -50.45
CA ASP A 238 -33.27 6.88 -51.83
C ASP A 238 -33.14 5.65 -52.75
N GLU A 239 -32.52 4.56 -52.26
CA GLU A 239 -32.40 3.29 -52.99
C GLU A 239 -33.73 2.52 -53.05
N ASP A 240 -34.51 2.47 -51.97
CA ASP A 240 -35.88 1.92 -51.96
C ASP A 240 -36.75 2.67 -52.99
N HIS A 241 -36.68 4.01 -53.01
CA HIS A 241 -37.38 4.82 -54.01
C HIS A 241 -36.92 4.53 -55.45
N ARG A 242 -35.63 4.29 -55.66
CA ARG A 242 -35.08 3.88 -56.97
C ARG A 242 -35.63 2.52 -57.42
N LEU A 243 -35.78 1.58 -56.48
CA LEU A 243 -36.35 0.26 -56.74
C LEU A 243 -37.86 0.33 -57.02
N ASP A 244 -38.62 1.12 -56.26
CA ASP A 244 -40.06 1.35 -56.50
C ASP A 244 -40.32 1.93 -57.90
N LEU A 245 -39.52 2.92 -58.33
CA LEU A 245 -39.61 3.47 -59.68
C LEU A 245 -39.32 2.42 -60.76
N MET A 246 -38.35 1.53 -60.53
CA MET A 246 -38.04 0.43 -61.44
C MET A 246 -39.17 -0.60 -61.49
N MET A 247 -39.76 -0.96 -60.34
CA MET A 247 -40.89 -1.88 -60.25
C MET A 247 -42.15 -1.33 -60.93
N GLU A 248 -42.42 -0.03 -60.78
CA GLU A 248 -43.53 0.64 -61.46
C GLU A 248 -43.31 0.69 -62.99
N GLN A 249 -42.08 0.93 -63.45
CA GLN A 249 -41.75 0.82 -64.88
C GLN A 249 -41.97 -0.61 -65.41
N PHE A 250 -41.53 -1.65 -64.69
CA PHE A 250 -41.81 -3.04 -65.06
C PHE A 250 -43.31 -3.35 -65.07
N ARG A 251 -44.08 -2.83 -64.11
CA ARG A 251 -45.55 -2.99 -64.07
C ARG A 251 -46.22 -2.34 -65.27
N GLN A 252 -45.80 -1.15 -65.67
CA GLN A 252 -46.30 -0.45 -66.85
C GLN A 252 -45.95 -1.18 -68.15
N GLN A 253 -44.71 -1.69 -68.28
CA GLN A 253 -44.31 -2.52 -69.42
C GLN A 253 -45.11 -3.82 -69.49
N GLY A 254 -45.35 -4.47 -68.35
CA GLY A 254 -46.21 -5.66 -68.23
C GLY A 254 -47.62 -5.38 -68.76
N TYR A 255 -48.27 -4.34 -68.24
CA TYR A 255 -49.61 -3.92 -68.68
C TYR A 255 -49.65 -3.55 -70.17
N ALA A 256 -48.64 -2.83 -70.69
CA ALA A 256 -48.55 -2.51 -72.11
C ALA A 256 -48.42 -3.78 -72.97
N SER A 257 -47.62 -4.77 -72.54
CA SER A 257 -47.48 -6.04 -73.24
C SER A 257 -48.77 -6.89 -73.23
N GLU A 258 -49.52 -6.85 -72.13
CA GLU A 258 -50.81 -7.55 -72.01
C GLU A 258 -51.89 -6.87 -72.88
N LYS A 259 -51.94 -5.54 -72.90
CA LYS A 259 -52.82 -4.78 -73.80
C LYS A 259 -52.54 -5.09 -75.27
N LEU A 260 -51.27 -5.17 -75.67
CA LEU A 260 -50.89 -5.56 -77.03
C LEU A 260 -51.38 -6.97 -77.39
N LYS A 261 -51.27 -7.95 -76.46
CA LYS A 261 -51.82 -9.31 -76.66
C LYS A 261 -53.34 -9.29 -76.82
N ILE A 262 -54.06 -8.51 -76.00
CA ILE A 262 -55.52 -8.36 -76.12
C ILE A 262 -55.89 -7.75 -77.48
N GLU A 263 -55.18 -6.71 -77.93
CA GLU A 263 -55.40 -6.12 -79.26
C GLU A 263 -55.10 -7.11 -80.41
N GLU A 264 -54.09 -7.97 -80.28
CA GLU A 264 -53.80 -9.06 -81.23
C GLU A 264 -54.89 -10.14 -81.22
N GLU A 265 -55.37 -10.55 -80.05
CA GLU A 265 -56.50 -11.46 -79.92
C GLU A 265 -57.78 -10.89 -80.53
N GLU A 266 -58.08 -9.60 -80.30
CA GLU A 266 -59.24 -8.93 -80.91
C GLU A 266 -59.13 -8.89 -82.43
N LYS A 267 -57.96 -8.54 -82.98
CA LYS A 267 -57.70 -8.60 -84.43
C LYS A 267 -57.85 -10.03 -84.98
N ASN A 268 -57.42 -11.04 -84.24
CA ASN A 268 -57.59 -12.44 -84.64
C ASN A 268 -59.05 -12.89 -84.56
N LYS A 269 -59.79 -12.52 -83.52
CA LYS A 269 -61.25 -12.72 -83.40
C LYS A 269 -62.00 -12.06 -84.56
N GLN A 270 -61.64 -10.82 -84.94
CA GLN A 270 -62.19 -10.12 -86.11
C GLN A 270 -61.94 -10.89 -87.41
N LYS A 271 -60.70 -11.31 -87.68
CA LYS A 271 -60.36 -12.14 -88.86
C LYS A 271 -61.16 -13.45 -88.90
N THR A 272 -61.33 -14.11 -87.75
CA THR A 272 -62.16 -15.32 -87.64
C THR A 272 -63.62 -15.04 -87.95
N LEU A 273 -64.20 -13.96 -87.42
CA LEU A 273 -65.57 -13.54 -87.71
C LEU A 273 -65.77 -13.18 -89.20
N GLU A 274 -64.78 -12.55 -89.84
CA GLU A 274 -64.78 -12.30 -91.29
C GLU A 274 -64.69 -13.57 -92.13
N GLY A 275 -63.97 -14.58 -91.64
CA GLY A 275 -63.94 -15.93 -92.22
C GLY A 275 -65.30 -16.61 -92.15
N VAL A 276 -65.93 -16.63 -90.96
CA VAL A 276 -67.28 -17.19 -90.76
C VAL A 276 -68.32 -16.45 -91.59
N ARG A 277 -68.25 -15.11 -91.69
CA ARG A 277 -69.13 -14.32 -92.56
C ARG A 277 -68.98 -14.68 -94.04
N ARG A 278 -67.78 -15.03 -94.52
CA ARG A 278 -67.58 -15.54 -95.89
C ARG A 278 -68.19 -16.93 -96.06
N GLN A 279 -67.94 -17.85 -95.13
CA GLN A 279 -68.53 -19.19 -95.15
C GLN A 279 -70.08 -19.15 -95.13
N LEU A 280 -70.69 -18.25 -94.36
CA LEU A 280 -72.14 -18.07 -94.35
C LEU A 280 -72.68 -17.61 -95.71
N LYS A 281 -72.00 -16.67 -96.38
CA LYS A 281 -72.35 -16.25 -97.75
C LYS A 281 -72.19 -17.39 -98.76
N GLU A 282 -71.13 -18.18 -98.64
CA GLU A 282 -70.93 -19.38 -99.48
C GLU A 282 -72.04 -20.41 -99.25
N ILE A 283 -72.45 -20.66 -98.00
CA ILE A 283 -73.60 -21.53 -97.67
C ILE A 283 -74.91 -20.96 -98.22
N GLU A 284 -75.12 -19.64 -98.17
CA GLU A 284 -76.31 -18.98 -98.70
C GLU A 284 -76.39 -19.10 -100.23
N ILE A 285 -75.28 -18.85 -100.95
CA ILE A 285 -75.15 -19.09 -102.40
C ILE A 285 -75.41 -20.58 -102.72
N ASN A 286 -74.80 -21.50 -101.97
CA ASN A 286 -74.99 -22.93 -102.17
C ASN A 286 -76.45 -23.38 -101.92
N LYS A 287 -77.16 -22.75 -100.97
CA LYS A 287 -78.60 -22.98 -100.75
C LYS A 287 -79.44 -22.49 -101.93
N ILE A 288 -79.12 -21.34 -102.51
CA ILE A 288 -79.81 -20.81 -103.70
C ILE A 288 -79.61 -21.78 -104.88
N VAL A 289 -78.37 -22.17 -105.16
CA VAL A 289 -78.04 -23.15 -106.22
C VAL A 289 -78.71 -24.51 -105.97
N ALA A 290 -78.82 -24.96 -104.73
CA ALA A 290 -79.54 -26.19 -104.39
C ALA A 290 -81.06 -26.05 -104.58
N ALA A 291 -81.64 -24.89 -104.31
CA ALA A 291 -83.05 -24.60 -104.56
C ALA A 291 -83.35 -24.55 -106.07
N GLU A 292 -82.49 -23.93 -106.87
CA GLU A 292 -82.58 -23.94 -108.34
C GLU A 292 -82.57 -25.37 -108.90
N LYS A 293 -81.63 -26.22 -108.44
CA LYS A 293 -81.61 -27.64 -108.80
C LYS A 293 -82.87 -28.38 -108.38
N LEU A 294 -83.40 -28.12 -107.18
CA LEU A 294 -84.65 -28.73 -106.72
C LEU A 294 -85.86 -28.26 -107.55
N GLU A 295 -85.87 -27.02 -108.06
CA GLU A 295 -86.87 -26.58 -109.03
C GLU A 295 -86.75 -27.31 -110.37
N GLU A 296 -85.54 -27.50 -110.89
CA GLU A 296 -85.30 -28.28 -112.12
C GLU A 296 -85.74 -29.74 -111.95
N GLU A 297 -85.35 -30.40 -110.85
CA GLU A 297 -85.82 -31.73 -110.49
C GLU A 297 -87.34 -31.78 -110.32
N SER A 298 -87.95 -30.76 -109.68
CA SER A 298 -89.40 -30.66 -109.53
C SER A 298 -90.13 -30.49 -110.87
N ARG A 299 -89.56 -29.76 -111.82
CA ARG A 299 -90.08 -29.64 -113.20
C ARG A 299 -90.00 -30.97 -113.95
N ILE A 300 -88.93 -31.76 -113.74
CA ILE A 300 -88.79 -33.11 -114.29
C ILE A 300 -89.79 -34.08 -113.64
N MET A 301 -89.88 -34.07 -112.32
CA MET A 301 -90.81 -34.91 -111.54
C MET A 301 -92.28 -34.56 -111.82
N LEU A 302 -92.61 -33.30 -112.10
CA LEU A 302 -93.96 -32.91 -112.53
C LEU A 302 -94.32 -33.54 -113.88
N LYS A 303 -93.40 -33.52 -114.85
CA LYS A 303 -93.60 -34.20 -116.15
C LYS A 303 -93.77 -35.72 -115.96
N LEU A 304 -92.98 -36.34 -115.10
CA LEU A 304 -93.10 -37.77 -114.77
C LEU A 304 -94.42 -38.08 -114.04
N ARG A 305 -94.83 -37.25 -113.08
CA ARG A 305 -96.12 -37.37 -112.39
C ARG A 305 -97.29 -37.22 -113.34
N GLN A 306 -97.23 -36.30 -114.31
CA GLN A 306 -98.27 -36.17 -115.34
C GLN A 306 -98.37 -37.42 -116.24
N ALA A 307 -97.26 -38.11 -116.50
CA ALA A 307 -97.29 -39.39 -117.21
C ALA A 307 -97.88 -40.51 -116.32
N LEU A 308 -97.45 -40.62 -115.06
CA LEU A 308 -97.99 -41.60 -114.11
C LEU A 308 -99.46 -41.37 -113.78
N GLN A 309 -99.93 -40.12 -113.68
CA GLN A 309 -101.32 -39.81 -113.39
C GLN A 309 -102.25 -40.25 -114.51
N LYS A 310 -101.80 -40.21 -115.78
CA LYS A 310 -102.56 -40.78 -116.90
C LYS A 310 -102.72 -42.30 -116.73
N ALA A 311 -101.64 -43.01 -116.41
CA ALA A 311 -101.67 -44.45 -116.14
C ALA A 311 -102.44 -44.82 -114.85
N GLN A 312 -102.47 -43.95 -113.83
CA GLN A 312 -103.24 -44.18 -112.60
C GLN A 312 -104.73 -43.92 -112.77
N ILE A 313 -105.14 -43.01 -113.66
CA ILE A 313 -106.56 -42.87 -114.03
C ILE A 313 -107.06 -44.17 -114.68
N GLU A 314 -106.25 -44.78 -115.56
CA GLU A 314 -106.53 -46.10 -116.15
C GLU A 314 -106.65 -47.18 -115.05
N GLU A 315 -105.78 -47.21 -114.03
CA GLU A 315 -105.82 -48.21 -112.93
C GLU A 315 -106.92 -47.95 -111.85
N GLU A 316 -107.28 -46.70 -111.57
CA GLU A 316 -108.33 -46.38 -110.59
C GLU A 316 -109.74 -46.72 -111.11
N GLU A 317 -109.96 -46.68 -112.42
CA GLU A 317 -111.19 -47.18 -113.05
C GLU A 317 -111.38 -48.70 -112.81
N GLU A 318 -110.27 -49.45 -112.69
CA GLU A 318 -110.28 -50.86 -112.29
C GLU A 318 -110.51 -51.03 -110.77
N LYS A 319 -109.74 -50.32 -109.93
CA LYS A 319 -109.79 -50.48 -108.45
C LYS A 319 -111.10 -50.02 -107.82
N ARG A 320 -111.78 -49.02 -108.38
CA ARG A 320 -113.07 -48.52 -107.86
C ARG A 320 -114.15 -49.60 -107.85
N GLN A 321 -114.03 -50.62 -108.70
CA GLN A 321 -114.92 -51.79 -108.74
C GLN A 321 -114.75 -52.73 -107.52
N VAL A 322 -113.66 -52.60 -106.77
CA VAL A 322 -113.28 -53.53 -105.68
C VAL A 322 -113.63 -53.01 -104.28
N GLN A 323 -113.34 -51.73 -104.00
CA GLN A 323 -113.22 -51.26 -102.61
C GLN A 323 -114.54 -51.00 -101.86
N LEU A 324 -115.69 -51.02 -102.53
CA LEU A 324 -117.03 -50.84 -101.94
C LEU A 324 -117.40 -51.89 -100.86
N LYS A 325 -116.55 -52.91 -100.66
CA LYS A 325 -116.87 -54.16 -99.97
C LYS A 325 -116.47 -54.26 -98.48
N MET A 326 -115.57 -53.40 -97.94
CA MET A 326 -114.92 -53.66 -96.63
C MET A 326 -115.24 -52.73 -95.43
N ARG A 327 -115.82 -51.55 -95.60
CA ARG A 327 -115.67 -50.45 -94.60
C ARG A 327 -116.53 -50.51 -93.31
N LYS A 328 -117.02 -51.68 -92.86
CA LYS A 328 -118.13 -51.78 -91.90
C LYS A 328 -117.78 -52.19 -90.44
N ASP A 329 -116.51 -52.49 -90.12
CA ASP A 329 -116.23 -53.44 -89.02
C ASP A 329 -115.57 -52.92 -87.70
N TYR A 330 -114.96 -51.73 -87.65
CA TYR A 330 -113.86 -51.46 -86.67
C TYR A 330 -114.14 -50.71 -85.33
N ALA A 331 -115.28 -50.06 -85.11
CA ALA A 331 -115.37 -48.88 -84.22
C ALA A 331 -115.55 -49.09 -82.67
N LYS A 332 -115.07 -50.18 -82.04
CA LYS A 332 -115.63 -50.65 -80.73
C LYS A 332 -114.69 -50.73 -79.47
N SER A 333 -113.47 -50.17 -79.45
CA SER A 333 -112.39 -50.70 -78.57
C SER A 333 -111.72 -49.77 -77.50
N PHE A 334 -112.21 -48.57 -77.17
CA PHE A 334 -111.31 -47.49 -76.66
C PHE A 334 -111.33 -47.08 -75.15
N GLU A 335 -112.34 -47.39 -74.33
CA GLU A 335 -112.72 -46.50 -73.21
C GLU A 335 -112.07 -46.72 -71.80
N GLU A 336 -111.14 -47.65 -71.57
CA GLU A 336 -110.96 -48.28 -70.23
C GLU A 336 -109.83 -47.77 -69.27
N VAL A 337 -109.00 -46.76 -69.58
CA VAL A 337 -107.61 -46.66 -69.01
C VAL A 337 -107.31 -45.67 -67.83
N GLN A 338 -108.20 -44.76 -67.40
CA GLN A 338 -107.80 -43.49 -66.72
C GLN A 338 -107.46 -43.43 -65.19
N MET A 339 -107.71 -44.45 -64.34
CA MET A 339 -107.99 -44.18 -62.89
C MET A 339 -106.84 -44.10 -61.85
N TYR A 340 -105.58 -44.44 -62.13
CA TYR A 340 -104.61 -44.87 -61.07
C TYR A 340 -103.71 -43.82 -60.33
N LYS A 341 -103.73 -42.51 -60.65
CA LYS A 341 -102.57 -41.61 -60.39
C LYS A 341 -102.42 -40.86 -59.03
N LYS A 342 -103.38 -40.84 -58.10
CA LYS A 342 -103.51 -39.75 -57.09
C LYS A 342 -102.91 -39.95 -55.66
N LYS A 343 -102.05 -40.94 -55.37
CA LYS A 343 -101.80 -41.40 -53.97
C LYS A 343 -100.37 -41.23 -53.38
N ARG A 344 -99.55 -40.27 -53.83
CA ARG A 344 -98.07 -40.31 -53.59
C ARG A 344 -97.39 -39.09 -52.93
N GLU A 345 -98.10 -38.06 -52.46
CA GLU A 345 -97.49 -36.72 -52.23
C GLU A 345 -97.34 -36.25 -50.76
N GLU A 346 -97.79 -36.98 -49.73
CA GLU A 346 -97.89 -36.42 -48.35
C GLU A 346 -96.68 -36.65 -47.41
N GLU A 347 -95.72 -37.53 -47.71
CA GLU A 347 -94.78 -38.05 -46.69
C GLU A 347 -93.52 -37.20 -46.37
N GLN A 348 -93.20 -36.16 -47.15
CA GLN A 348 -91.84 -35.55 -47.14
C GLN A 348 -91.58 -34.38 -46.17
N ARG A 349 -92.53 -33.97 -45.32
CA ARG A 349 -92.51 -32.62 -44.69
C ARG A 349 -91.95 -32.51 -43.25
N ILE A 350 -91.36 -33.56 -42.67
CA ILE A 350 -91.10 -33.65 -41.20
C ILE A 350 -89.59 -33.61 -40.79
N ALA A 351 -88.64 -33.71 -41.72
CA ALA A 351 -87.25 -34.03 -41.40
C ALA A 351 -86.35 -32.87 -40.86
N ASP A 352 -86.59 -31.61 -41.25
CA ASP A 352 -85.52 -30.59 -41.29
C ASP A 352 -85.35 -29.70 -40.03
N MET A 353 -86.07 -29.96 -38.93
CA MET A 353 -86.14 -29.05 -37.77
C MET A 353 -85.10 -29.29 -36.63
N ARG A 354 -84.12 -30.20 -36.78
CA ARG A 354 -83.29 -30.70 -35.64
C ARG A 354 -81.80 -30.32 -35.59
N ILE A 355 -81.28 -29.53 -36.53
CA ILE A 355 -79.82 -29.40 -36.73
C ILE A 355 -79.21 -28.08 -36.20
N SER A 356 -80.01 -27.09 -35.79
CA SER A 356 -79.56 -25.70 -35.56
C SER A 356 -79.05 -25.32 -34.16
N GLU A 357 -79.27 -26.11 -33.11
CA GLU A 357 -79.05 -25.63 -31.71
C GLU A 357 -77.68 -25.96 -31.08
N PHE A 358 -76.89 -26.89 -31.64
CA PHE A 358 -75.71 -27.43 -30.94
C PHE A 358 -74.45 -26.56 -30.98
N LEU A 359 -74.33 -25.63 -31.94
CA LEU A 359 -73.07 -24.88 -32.17
C LEU A 359 -72.88 -23.64 -31.27
N ARG A 360 -73.87 -23.24 -30.47
CA ARG A 360 -73.85 -21.96 -29.73
C ARG A 360 -73.10 -21.96 -28.38
N GLN A 361 -72.72 -23.13 -27.84
CA GLN A 361 -72.26 -23.24 -26.44
C GLN A 361 -70.74 -23.43 -26.24
N LYS A 362 -69.92 -23.32 -27.30
CA LYS A 362 -68.49 -23.70 -27.23
C LYS A 362 -67.51 -22.54 -26.99
N GLN A 363 -67.84 -21.30 -27.35
CA GLN A 363 -66.86 -20.19 -27.40
C GLN A 363 -66.71 -19.38 -26.10
N GLU A 364 -67.64 -19.49 -25.14
CA GLU A 364 -67.72 -18.60 -23.97
C GLU A 364 -66.85 -19.03 -22.76
N ARG A 365 -65.93 -20.00 -22.93
CA ARG A 365 -65.15 -20.59 -21.81
C ARG A 365 -63.63 -20.38 -21.85
N GLU A 366 -63.07 -19.69 -22.84
CA GLU A 366 -61.61 -19.53 -22.95
C GLU A 366 -61.08 -18.13 -22.64
N GLU A 367 -61.86 -17.06 -22.81
CA GLU A 367 -61.42 -15.67 -22.58
C GLU A 367 -61.19 -15.29 -21.09
N ALA A 368 -61.64 -16.13 -20.15
CA ALA A 368 -61.53 -15.85 -18.71
C ALA A 368 -60.13 -16.13 -18.10
N ARG A 369 -59.22 -16.82 -18.82
CA ARG A 369 -57.95 -17.31 -18.24
C ARG A 369 -56.73 -16.39 -18.36
N GLU A 370 -56.79 -15.28 -19.10
CA GLU A 370 -55.60 -14.46 -19.40
C GLU A 370 -55.45 -13.15 -18.60
N LYS A 371 -56.46 -12.71 -17.84
CA LYS A 371 -56.44 -11.36 -17.20
C LYS A 371 -55.93 -11.29 -15.76
N GLU A 372 -55.81 -12.41 -15.04
CA GLU A 372 -55.40 -12.39 -13.61
C GLU A 372 -53.87 -12.47 -13.35
N MET A 373 -53.05 -12.78 -14.36
CA MET A 373 -51.60 -12.97 -14.19
C MET A 373 -50.76 -11.67 -14.24
N ALA A 374 -51.39 -10.50 -14.36
CA ALA A 374 -50.71 -9.21 -14.51
C ALA A 374 -50.48 -8.44 -13.19
N GLU A 375 -51.28 -8.69 -12.14
CA GLU A 375 -51.35 -7.78 -10.97
C GLU A 375 -50.33 -8.08 -9.85
N GLN A 376 -49.45 -9.09 -10.00
CA GLN A 376 -48.52 -9.51 -8.94
C GLN A 376 -47.20 -8.72 -8.83
N LYS A 377 -46.92 -7.72 -9.67
CA LYS A 377 -45.55 -7.15 -9.80
C LYS A 377 -45.29 -5.73 -9.29
N HIS A 378 -46.26 -5.02 -8.67
CA HIS A 378 -46.07 -3.59 -8.34
C HIS A 378 -46.45 -3.15 -6.91
N LYS A 379 -46.47 -4.07 -5.92
CA LYS A 379 -46.80 -3.73 -4.50
C LYS A 379 -45.82 -4.32 -3.47
N LYS A 380 -44.54 -4.52 -3.84
CA LYS A 380 -43.52 -5.16 -2.98
C LYS A 380 -42.20 -4.37 -2.79
N GLU A 381 -42.15 -3.06 -3.06
CA GLU A 381 -40.89 -2.30 -3.06
C GLU A 381 -40.87 -0.96 -2.28
N ILE A 382 -41.86 -0.64 -1.43
CA ILE A 382 -41.96 0.70 -0.76
C ILE A 382 -41.83 0.69 0.78
N GLU A 383 -41.94 -0.44 1.48
CA GLU A 383 -41.94 -0.47 2.97
C GLU A 383 -40.63 -0.94 3.63
N LEU A 384 -39.49 -0.81 2.96
CA LEU A 384 -38.18 -1.26 3.47
C LEU A 384 -37.20 -0.10 3.77
N ALA A 385 -37.71 0.99 4.36
CA ALA A 385 -36.95 2.22 4.60
C ALA A 385 -37.34 2.98 5.90
N ARG A 386 -37.73 2.29 6.99
CA ARG A 386 -38.19 2.99 8.22
C ARG A 386 -37.92 2.28 9.58
N MET A 387 -36.71 1.78 9.83
CA MET A 387 -36.25 1.48 11.20
C MET A 387 -34.73 1.74 11.32
N GLY A 388 -34.36 2.91 11.85
CA GLY A 388 -32.97 3.37 11.96
C GLY A 388 -32.69 4.30 13.15
N GLU A 389 -33.51 4.21 14.22
CA GLU A 389 -33.50 5.15 15.35
C GLU A 389 -33.45 4.41 16.70
N ALA A 390 -32.28 3.84 17.05
CA ALA A 390 -32.10 3.12 18.32
C ALA A 390 -30.69 3.22 18.94
N ASN A 391 -29.92 4.28 18.64
CA ASN A 391 -28.59 4.48 19.24
C ASN A 391 -28.12 5.95 19.22
N LYS A 392 -28.22 6.66 20.36
CA LYS A 392 -27.11 7.39 21.04
C LYS A 392 -27.57 8.38 22.15
N LYS A 393 -26.82 8.37 23.27
CA LYS A 393 -26.83 9.27 24.45
C LYS A 393 -28.02 9.08 25.42
N GLU A 394 -27.89 8.73 26.72
CA GLU A 394 -26.82 8.86 27.75
C GLU A 394 -26.72 10.25 28.44
N ALA A 395 -26.53 10.21 29.76
CA ALA A 395 -26.11 11.26 30.72
C ALA A 395 -27.15 12.07 31.55
N ASP A 396 -26.73 12.38 32.79
CA ASP A 396 -27.12 13.50 33.69
C ASP A 396 -28.27 13.44 34.72
N LYS A 397 -28.19 12.57 35.76
CA LYS A 397 -28.83 12.80 37.10
C LYS A 397 -28.08 12.14 38.28
N LEU A 398 -27.08 12.82 38.89
CA LEU A 398 -26.32 12.28 40.05
C LEU A 398 -25.64 13.36 40.93
N VAL A 399 -26.39 14.31 41.53
CA VAL A 399 -25.83 15.52 42.22
C VAL A 399 -26.53 15.89 43.57
N GLN A 400 -27.44 15.09 44.14
CA GLN A 400 -28.41 15.60 45.16
C GLN A 400 -28.30 15.11 46.63
N LEU A 401 -27.12 14.74 47.17
CA LEU A 401 -27.02 14.32 48.60
C LEU A 401 -25.66 14.69 49.26
N ASP A 402 -25.51 15.92 49.77
CA ASP A 402 -24.50 16.27 50.80
C ASP A 402 -24.84 17.62 51.49
N GLU A 403 -25.60 17.63 52.61
CA GLU A 403 -26.07 18.90 53.22
C GLU A 403 -26.42 18.88 54.74
N LEU A 404 -25.84 17.99 55.56
CA LEU A 404 -26.17 17.94 57.01
C LEU A 404 -24.97 17.73 57.94
N ASN A 405 -24.56 18.78 58.68
CA ASN A 405 -23.61 18.63 59.80
C ASN A 405 -23.67 19.73 60.89
N ALA A 406 -23.51 19.31 62.15
CA ALA A 406 -22.84 19.99 63.28
C ALA A 406 -23.31 21.37 63.85
N LEU A 407 -24.15 21.38 64.91
CA LEU A 407 -24.31 22.50 65.87
C LEU A 407 -24.93 22.05 67.22
N LYS A 408 -24.15 21.81 68.32
CA LYS A 408 -24.69 21.64 69.73
C LYS A 408 -23.71 21.45 70.94
N ALA A 409 -22.63 22.22 71.16
CA ALA A 409 -21.65 21.87 72.25
C ALA A 409 -20.98 23.02 73.07
N MET A 410 -21.63 23.55 74.13
CA MET A 410 -21.03 24.33 75.24
C MET A 410 -21.96 24.39 76.48
N GLU A 411 -21.49 24.13 77.73
CA GLU A 411 -22.05 24.75 78.97
C GLU A 411 -21.31 24.54 80.35
N ASP A 412 -20.53 23.47 80.62
CA ASP A 412 -20.11 23.11 82.01
C ASP A 412 -18.77 23.72 82.56
N LYS A 413 -18.73 24.71 83.50
CA LYS A 413 -17.41 25.14 84.09
C LYS A 413 -17.19 25.95 85.42
N GLU A 414 -18.08 26.07 86.43
CA GLU A 414 -17.79 27.02 87.57
C GLU A 414 -18.28 26.64 89.00
N ARG A 415 -17.33 26.52 89.99
CA ARG A 415 -17.44 26.75 91.48
C ARG A 415 -16.21 26.28 92.33
N GLU A 416 -16.15 26.66 93.63
CA GLU A 416 -15.38 26.10 94.81
C GLU A 416 -14.16 26.87 95.45
N TRP A 417 -14.02 26.85 96.80
CA TRP A 417 -13.56 28.03 97.61
C TRP A 417 -13.25 27.83 99.15
N ARG A 418 -12.15 28.47 99.66
CA ARG A 418 -11.69 29.04 100.99
C ARG A 418 -12.06 28.54 102.43
N GLU A 419 -11.05 28.52 103.35
CA GLU A 419 -11.10 28.92 104.80
C GLU A 419 -9.69 28.91 105.53
N LYS A 420 -9.64 29.16 106.88
CA LYS A 420 -8.57 28.96 107.94
C LYS A 420 -7.36 29.93 108.16
N GLU A 421 -6.93 30.11 109.44
CA GLU A 421 -5.67 30.78 109.92
C GLU A 421 -5.37 30.62 111.47
N LEU A 422 -4.17 31.01 111.96
CA LEU A 422 -3.76 31.55 113.31
C LEU A 422 -3.24 30.61 114.47
N ALA A 423 -2.08 30.90 115.11
CA ALA A 423 -1.52 30.22 116.33
C ALA A 423 -0.30 30.89 117.07
N GLU A 424 0.03 30.37 118.28
CA GLU A 424 1.28 30.49 119.14
C GLU A 424 1.68 31.82 119.85
N ALA A 425 2.63 31.77 120.82
CA ALA A 425 2.91 32.82 121.84
C ALA A 425 4.37 33.11 122.34
N LEU A 426 4.94 32.40 123.36
CA LEU A 426 5.69 33.08 124.48
C LEU A 426 7.08 32.56 124.96
N LYS A 427 7.53 31.32 124.67
CA LYS A 427 8.83 30.73 125.13
C LYS A 427 10.06 31.37 124.47
N GLU A 428 9.79 32.31 123.58
CA GLU A 428 10.57 33.28 122.84
C GLU A 428 11.75 33.92 123.60
N LYS A 429 11.59 34.37 124.85
CA LYS A 429 12.32 35.58 125.28
C LYS A 429 13.81 35.45 125.67
N GLN A 430 14.24 34.36 126.29
CA GLN A 430 15.69 34.11 126.54
C GLN A 430 16.33 33.34 125.39
N LYS A 431 15.57 32.42 124.76
CA LYS A 431 15.92 31.90 123.45
C LYS A 431 16.31 33.04 122.50
N ARG A 432 15.56 34.15 122.50
CA ARG A 432 15.86 35.34 121.69
C ARG A 432 17.27 35.90 121.85
N GLU A 433 17.90 35.91 123.03
CA GLU A 433 19.21 36.58 123.20
C GLU A 433 20.39 35.71 122.74
N ASP A 434 20.41 34.42 123.09
CA ASP A 434 21.37 33.47 122.51
C ASP A 434 21.10 33.26 121.01
N LEU A 435 19.83 33.26 120.61
CA LEU A 435 19.46 33.35 119.20
C LEU A 435 19.99 34.66 118.60
N ILE A 436 19.99 35.82 119.26
CA ILE A 436 20.52 37.07 118.69
C ILE A 436 22.02 36.95 118.39
N GLN A 437 22.85 36.48 119.33
CA GLN A 437 24.29 36.35 119.08
C GLN A 437 24.64 35.24 118.09
N ALA A 438 23.95 34.09 118.15
CA ALA A 438 24.10 33.02 117.17
C ALA A 438 23.64 33.50 115.77
N ARG A 439 22.54 34.26 115.71
CA ARG A 439 21.99 34.87 114.49
C ARG A 439 22.89 35.98 113.96
N GLU A 440 23.63 36.71 114.79
CA GLU A 440 24.58 37.73 114.32
C GLU A 440 25.76 37.07 113.58
N LYS A 441 26.37 36.04 114.18
CA LYS A 441 27.39 35.20 113.51
C LYS A 441 26.84 34.50 112.27
N GLN A 442 25.64 33.91 112.37
CA GLN A 442 24.94 33.31 111.24
C GLN A 442 24.67 34.33 110.12
N MET A 443 24.33 35.59 110.47
CA MET A 443 24.09 36.65 109.50
C MET A 443 25.38 37.12 108.82
N ASP A 444 26.51 37.11 109.50
CA ASP A 444 27.82 37.40 108.89
C ASP A 444 28.34 36.26 108.00
N ASP A 445 28.16 35.00 108.40
CA ASP A 445 28.43 33.85 107.53
C ASP A 445 27.47 33.82 106.33
N ILE A 446 26.18 34.14 106.54
CA ILE A 446 25.21 34.34 105.46
C ILE A 446 25.64 35.51 104.55
N ARG A 447 26.16 36.62 105.08
CA ARG A 447 26.69 37.75 104.27
C ARG A 447 27.87 37.30 103.41
N ARG A 448 28.83 36.56 103.97
CA ARG A 448 29.99 36.01 103.23
C ARG A 448 29.57 35.00 102.16
N ILE A 449 28.67 34.07 102.49
CA ILE A 449 28.12 33.09 101.55
C ILE A 449 27.31 33.79 100.45
N LYS A 450 26.47 34.77 100.79
CA LYS A 450 25.74 35.58 99.82
C LYS A 450 26.67 36.36 98.90
N ALA A 451 27.74 36.98 99.41
CA ALA A 451 28.71 37.67 98.58
C ALA A 451 29.46 36.72 97.62
N CYS A 452 29.86 35.54 98.11
CA CYS A 452 30.48 34.51 97.27
C CYS A 452 29.51 33.95 96.21
N ASN A 453 28.23 33.80 96.56
CA ASN A 453 27.19 33.36 95.62
C ASN A 453 26.85 34.45 94.61
N LEU A 454 26.75 35.73 95.01
CA LEU A 454 26.56 36.86 94.09
C LEU A 454 27.70 36.90 93.05
N ALA A 455 28.95 36.82 93.51
CA ALA A 455 30.11 36.82 92.60
C ALA A 455 30.07 35.64 91.63
N LYS A 456 29.66 34.44 92.07
CA LYS A 456 29.44 33.28 91.19
C LYS A 456 28.28 33.49 90.23
N GLU A 457 27.16 34.06 90.70
CA GLU A 457 25.97 34.35 89.91
C GLU A 457 26.25 35.41 88.83
N GLU A 458 27.04 36.44 89.14
CA GLU A 458 27.55 37.42 88.18
C GLU A 458 28.44 36.73 87.13
N ASP A 459 29.35 35.85 87.55
CA ASP A 459 30.22 35.08 86.67
C ASP A 459 29.42 34.14 85.73
N TYR A 460 28.40 33.46 86.26
CA TYR A 460 27.48 32.63 85.49
C TYR A 460 26.57 33.46 84.58
N PHE A 461 26.10 34.62 85.02
CA PHE A 461 25.30 35.54 84.23
C PHE A 461 26.11 36.09 83.06
N LEU A 462 27.36 36.52 83.28
CA LEU A 462 28.27 36.97 82.22
C LEU A 462 28.60 35.85 81.22
N LYS A 463 28.81 34.61 81.69
CA LYS A 463 29.01 33.44 80.81
C LYS A 463 27.75 33.14 79.99
N ASN A 464 26.57 33.13 80.60
CA ASN A 464 25.29 32.93 79.90
C ASN A 464 25.00 34.06 78.91
N ASN A 465 25.29 35.32 79.25
CA ASN A 465 25.09 36.48 78.37
C ASN A 465 26.02 36.41 77.14
N LYS A 466 27.28 35.96 77.32
CA LYS A 466 28.19 35.65 76.19
C LYS A 466 27.65 34.53 75.30
N ILE A 467 27.21 33.41 75.89
CA ILE A 467 26.62 32.29 75.14
C ILE A 467 25.37 32.73 74.38
N GLN A 468 24.49 33.52 75.00
CA GLN A 468 23.29 34.08 74.36
C GLN A 468 23.62 35.04 73.22
N LYS A 469 24.66 35.88 73.35
CA LYS A 469 25.14 36.74 72.27
C LYS A 469 25.71 35.92 71.10
N GLU A 470 26.54 34.91 71.39
CA GLU A 470 27.08 34.01 70.37
C GLU A 470 25.98 33.20 69.66
N GLN A 471 24.95 32.76 70.38
CA GLN A 471 23.77 32.11 69.80
C GLN A 471 22.97 33.10 68.93
N PHE A 472 22.71 34.31 69.42
CA PHE A 472 22.01 35.35 68.65
C PHE A 472 22.76 35.73 67.37
N GLU A 473 24.10 35.84 67.41
CA GLU A 473 24.91 36.06 66.23
C GLU A 473 24.89 34.89 65.24
N LYS A 474 24.87 33.64 65.73
CA LYS A 474 24.72 32.45 64.88
C LYS A 474 23.34 32.42 64.22
N ASP A 475 22.28 32.66 64.98
CA ASP A 475 20.90 32.73 64.49
C ASP A 475 20.72 33.86 63.46
N GLN A 476 21.34 35.02 63.67
CA GLN A 476 21.38 36.13 62.70
C GLN A 476 22.07 35.70 61.39
N LYS A 477 23.26 35.08 61.49
CA LYS A 477 24.02 34.58 60.32
C LYS A 477 23.24 33.50 59.58
N GLU A 478 22.58 32.58 60.28
CA GLU A 478 21.77 31.52 59.67
C GLU A 478 20.50 32.07 59.02
N LYS A 479 19.85 33.07 59.60
CA LYS A 479 18.72 33.80 58.98
C LYS A 479 19.15 34.56 57.73
N ALA A 480 20.30 35.25 57.77
CA ALA A 480 20.85 35.95 56.62
C ALA A 480 21.20 34.97 55.47
N ALA A 481 21.85 33.83 55.77
CA ALA A 481 22.12 32.79 54.78
C ALA A 481 20.83 32.24 54.16
N LYS A 482 19.82 31.91 54.98
CA LYS A 482 18.49 31.46 54.49
C LYS A 482 17.79 32.52 53.63
N GLN A 483 17.93 33.80 53.94
CA GLN A 483 17.41 34.89 53.12
C GLN A 483 18.16 35.01 51.79
N GLU A 484 19.49 34.94 51.80
CA GLU A 484 20.29 34.93 50.56
C GLU A 484 19.94 33.75 49.66
N ASP A 485 19.77 32.56 50.22
CA ASP A 485 19.43 31.35 49.47
C ASP A 485 17.99 31.41 48.93
N ALA A 486 17.05 31.97 49.70
CA ALA A 486 15.71 32.29 49.19
C ALA A 486 15.76 33.34 48.05
N HIS A 487 16.64 34.34 48.13
CA HIS A 487 16.86 35.31 47.05
C HIS A 487 17.58 34.70 45.83
N LYS A 488 18.45 33.70 45.99
CA LYS A 488 19.05 32.93 44.88
C LYS A 488 17.96 32.10 44.20
N PHE A 489 17.22 31.30 44.96
CA PHE A 489 16.11 30.48 44.47
C PHE A 489 15.01 31.31 43.78
N SER A 490 14.65 32.47 44.33
CA SER A 490 13.68 33.37 43.70
C SER A 490 14.18 33.93 42.36
N ARG A 491 15.48 34.27 42.25
CA ARG A 491 16.09 34.70 40.98
C ARG A 491 16.13 33.57 39.96
N GLU A 492 16.52 32.36 40.37
CA GLU A 492 16.51 31.17 39.52
C GLU A 492 15.10 30.83 39.03
N LEU A 493 14.08 30.92 39.89
CA LEU A 493 12.68 30.71 39.53
C LEU A 493 12.21 31.75 38.49
N LEU A 494 12.56 33.03 38.66
CA LEU A 494 12.24 34.08 37.68
C LEU A 494 12.95 33.86 36.34
N LEU A 495 14.20 33.35 36.35
CA LEU A 495 14.90 32.96 35.12
C LEU A 495 14.19 31.79 34.43
N GLN A 496 13.83 30.73 35.17
CA GLN A 496 13.09 29.58 34.64
C GLN A 496 11.71 29.97 34.08
N ILE A 497 11.01 30.91 34.71
CA ILE A 497 9.73 31.45 34.20
C ILE A 497 9.97 32.17 32.88
N ASN A 498 10.93 33.11 32.83
CA ASN A 498 11.29 33.84 31.61
C ASN A 498 11.75 32.91 30.47
N GLU A 499 12.49 31.85 30.78
CA GLU A 499 12.92 30.84 29.79
C GLU A 499 11.74 30.04 29.26
N LYS A 500 10.82 29.58 30.13
CA LYS A 500 9.58 28.89 29.71
C LYS A 500 8.64 29.80 28.93
N GLU A 501 8.56 31.08 29.26
CA GLU A 501 7.80 32.06 28.46
C GLU A 501 8.43 32.28 27.09
N LYS A 502 9.75 32.44 27.01
CA LYS A 502 10.46 32.51 25.72
C LYS A 502 10.30 31.23 24.89
N GLN A 503 10.32 30.05 25.52
CA GLN A 503 10.04 28.78 24.85
C GLN A 503 8.61 28.74 24.30
N LYS A 504 7.59 29.08 25.11
CA LYS A 504 6.21 29.17 24.64
C LYS A 504 6.05 30.17 23.49
N ILE A 505 6.65 31.36 23.58
CA ILE A 505 6.60 32.36 22.52
C ILE A 505 7.21 31.83 21.22
N LYS A 506 8.34 31.11 21.30
CA LYS A 506 8.93 30.40 20.15
C LYS A 506 7.99 29.33 19.61
N GLU A 507 7.50 28.41 20.44
CA GLU A 507 6.54 27.38 20.01
C GLU A 507 5.28 27.97 19.35
N PHE A 508 4.80 29.13 19.81
CA PHE A 508 3.68 29.84 19.16
C PHE A 508 4.09 30.46 17.82
N ALA A 509 5.30 31.04 17.72
CA ALA A 509 5.83 31.56 16.45
C ALA A 509 6.06 30.43 15.44
N ASP A 510 6.67 29.32 15.88
CA ASP A 510 6.94 28.12 15.08
C ASP A 510 5.63 27.53 14.55
N LYS A 511 4.61 27.33 15.40
CA LYS A 511 3.25 26.89 14.97
C LYS A 511 2.58 27.86 14.01
N PHE A 512 2.82 29.17 14.16
CA PHE A 512 2.29 30.17 13.23
C PHE A 512 3.05 30.16 11.89
N GLU A 513 4.35 29.85 11.90
CA GLU A 513 5.16 29.66 10.71
C GLU A 513 4.81 28.37 9.97
N GLU A 514 4.62 27.25 10.68
CA GLU A 514 4.04 26.02 10.14
C GLU A 514 2.67 26.29 9.52
N GLY A 515 1.80 27.05 10.20
CA GLY A 515 0.49 27.44 9.68
C GLY A 515 0.57 28.33 8.43
N ARG A 516 1.58 29.20 8.31
CA ARG A 516 1.85 29.98 7.08
C ARG A 516 2.39 29.09 5.97
N ALA A 517 3.32 28.20 6.27
CA ALA A 517 3.91 27.25 5.32
C ALA A 517 2.84 26.29 4.75
N GLN A 518 1.99 25.71 5.59
CA GLN A 518 0.89 24.84 5.16
C GLN A 518 -0.12 25.55 4.24
N ARG A 519 -0.44 26.83 4.52
CA ARG A 519 -1.28 27.64 3.63
C ARG A 519 -0.62 27.88 2.27
N LEU A 520 0.67 28.23 2.28
CA LEU A 520 1.44 28.43 1.04
C LEU A 520 1.56 27.14 0.23
N GLU A 521 1.80 25.99 0.88
CA GLU A 521 1.80 24.69 0.24
C GLU A 521 0.43 24.33 -0.36
N ALA A 522 -0.66 24.59 0.37
CA ALA A 522 -2.01 24.34 -0.12
C ALA A 522 -2.33 25.21 -1.34
N GLU A 523 -1.97 26.50 -1.30
CA GLU A 523 -2.13 27.42 -2.42
C GLU A 523 -1.26 27.02 -3.63
N MET A 524 -0.03 26.57 -3.40
CA MET A 524 0.85 26.06 -4.47
C MET A 524 0.29 24.77 -5.10
N LYS A 525 -0.22 23.83 -4.30
CA LYS A 525 -0.92 22.63 -4.77
C LYS A 525 -2.18 22.99 -5.56
N GLU A 526 -2.94 23.99 -5.11
CA GLU A 526 -4.11 24.48 -5.82
C GLU A 526 -3.77 25.08 -7.18
N ARG A 527 -2.78 25.98 -7.26
CA ARG A 527 -2.29 26.51 -8.54
C ARG A 527 -1.78 25.42 -9.48
N GLN A 528 -1.05 24.43 -8.96
CA GLN A 528 -0.57 23.28 -9.76
C GLN A 528 -1.72 22.46 -10.35
N VAL A 529 -2.77 22.20 -9.58
CA VAL A 529 -3.97 21.49 -10.06
C VAL A 529 -4.74 22.33 -11.08
N GLU A 530 -4.91 23.63 -10.85
CA GLU A 530 -5.53 24.53 -11.85
C GLU A 530 -4.75 24.59 -13.16
N GLU A 531 -3.43 24.73 -13.10
CA GLU A 531 -2.55 24.76 -14.27
C GLU A 531 -2.60 23.43 -15.02
N TYR A 532 -2.59 22.30 -14.30
CA TYR A 532 -2.75 20.98 -14.89
C TYR A 532 -4.13 20.82 -15.56
N LEU A 533 -5.22 21.30 -14.95
CA LEU A 533 -6.55 21.30 -15.55
C LEU A 533 -6.62 22.19 -16.81
N LYS A 534 -6.05 23.39 -16.77
CA LYS A 534 -5.92 24.30 -17.92
C LYS A 534 -5.15 23.63 -19.07
N ASN A 535 -4.02 22.99 -18.76
CA ASN A 535 -3.23 22.21 -19.72
C ASN A 535 -4.00 21.01 -20.29
N LYS A 536 -4.83 20.33 -19.49
CA LYS A 536 -5.66 19.20 -19.96
C LYS A 536 -6.78 19.67 -20.90
N ILE A 537 -7.37 20.83 -20.63
CA ILE A 537 -8.35 21.48 -21.51
C ILE A 537 -7.69 21.95 -22.81
N GLN A 538 -6.49 22.55 -22.74
CA GLN A 538 -5.74 22.97 -23.93
C GLN A 538 -5.40 21.78 -24.84
N LYS A 539 -4.98 20.64 -24.27
CA LYS A 539 -4.79 19.38 -25.02
C LYS A 539 -6.07 18.88 -25.71
N LEU A 540 -7.25 19.15 -25.17
CA LEU A 540 -8.52 18.80 -25.84
C LEU A 540 -8.83 19.71 -27.04
N ARG A 541 -8.44 20.99 -26.97
CA ARG A 541 -8.50 21.92 -28.12
C ARG A 541 -7.53 21.49 -29.21
N GLU A 542 -6.30 21.12 -28.86
CA GLU A 542 -5.30 20.55 -29.79
C GLU A 542 -5.78 19.25 -30.45
N CYS A 543 -6.63 18.46 -29.79
CA CYS A 543 -7.26 17.26 -30.37
C CYS A 543 -8.47 17.56 -31.28
N ASN A 544 -8.73 18.82 -31.66
CA ASN A 544 -9.83 19.24 -32.53
C ASN A 544 -11.24 18.80 -32.06
N LEU A 545 -11.50 18.71 -30.74
CA LEU A 545 -12.88 18.55 -30.27
C LEU A 545 -13.66 19.86 -30.49
N PRO A 546 -14.97 19.81 -30.85
CA PRO A 546 -15.75 21.03 -31.05
C PRO A 546 -15.88 21.83 -29.75
N GLU A 547 -15.65 23.14 -29.81
CA GLU A 547 -15.51 24.00 -28.62
C GLU A 547 -16.72 23.93 -27.67
N ALA A 548 -17.95 23.72 -28.18
CA ALA A 548 -19.14 23.51 -27.34
C ALA A 548 -19.00 22.34 -26.34
N TYR A 549 -18.25 21.29 -26.69
CA TYR A 549 -17.97 20.16 -25.79
C TYR A 549 -16.91 20.51 -24.75
N ILE A 550 -16.00 21.44 -25.08
CA ILE A 550 -14.92 21.91 -24.21
C ILE A 550 -15.45 22.96 -23.21
N GLN A 551 -16.30 23.86 -23.69
CA GLN A 551 -16.97 24.89 -22.89
C GLN A 551 -17.93 24.27 -21.85
N ASP A 552 -18.65 23.20 -22.22
CA ASP A 552 -19.45 22.43 -21.25
C ASP A 552 -18.59 21.81 -20.14
N ILE A 553 -17.39 21.30 -20.45
CA ILE A 553 -16.44 20.78 -19.45
C ILE A 553 -15.92 21.92 -18.55
N GLN A 554 -15.55 23.07 -19.13
CA GLN A 554 -15.10 24.26 -18.38
C GLN A 554 -16.17 24.75 -17.39
N ASN A 555 -17.41 24.88 -17.87
CA ASN A 555 -18.56 25.30 -17.07
C ASN A 555 -18.83 24.33 -15.90
N GLN A 556 -18.78 23.02 -16.16
CA GLN A 556 -19.00 21.99 -15.13
C GLN A 556 -17.87 21.95 -14.09
N LEU A 557 -16.62 22.18 -14.51
CA LEU A 557 -15.46 22.29 -13.61
C LEU A 557 -15.36 23.66 -12.90
N LYS A 558 -16.26 24.60 -13.21
CA LYS A 558 -16.25 25.99 -12.70
C LYS A 558 -14.93 26.73 -12.98
N MET A 559 -14.22 26.33 -14.03
CA MET A 559 -13.01 27.01 -14.49
C MET A 559 -13.44 28.33 -15.14
N LYS A 560 -12.86 29.44 -14.68
CA LYS A 560 -13.05 30.77 -15.27
C LYS A 560 -11.96 31.07 -16.30
#